data_AF-A0A838SZP9-F1
#
_entry.id   AF-A0A838SZP9-F1
#
_cell.length_a   1.000
_cell.length_b   1.000
_cell.length_c   1.000
_cell.angle_alpha   90.00
_cell.angle_beta   90.00
_cell.angle_gamma   90.00
#
_symmetry.space_group_name_H-M   'P 1'
#
loop_
_entity.id
_entity.type
_entity.pdbx_description
1 polymer ?
#
loop_
_entity_poly.entity_id
_entity_poly.type
_entity_poly.pdbx_seq_one_letter_code
_entity_poly.pdbx_strand_id
1 'polypeptide(L)'
;MGNTGPGERTTPSGIPLKTSYGPEDGPASYGDELATPGTFPFTRGVQPSMYRGRLWTMRQYAGFGTARDTNKRFKLLLEAGQTGLSVAFDLPTQMGLDSDSPR
;
A
#
# COMPACT_ATOMS: atom_id res chain seq x y z
N MET A 1 -21.36 5.39 -42.03
CA MET A 1 -20.04 5.05 -41.44
C MET A 1 -19.50 6.31 -40.78
N GLY A 2 -19.78 6.49 -39.49
CA GLY A 2 -19.40 7.67 -38.72
C GLY A 2 -18.14 7.38 -37.91
N ASN A 3 -17.13 8.22 -38.09
CA ASN A 3 -15.78 8.12 -37.55
C ASN A 3 -15.79 8.21 -36.00
N THR A 4 -15.63 7.10 -35.28
CA THR A 4 -15.35 7.11 -33.83
C THR A 4 -13.85 7.28 -33.62
N GLY A 5 -13.43 8.51 -33.31
CA GLY A 5 -12.11 8.78 -32.75
C GLY A 5 -11.87 7.98 -31.45
N PRO A 6 -10.63 7.82 -31.00
CA PRO A 6 -10.32 6.96 -29.86
C PRO A 6 -11.05 7.48 -28.61
N GLY A 7 -11.97 6.67 -28.09
CA GLY A 7 -12.84 7.04 -26.97
C GLY A 7 -12.03 7.53 -25.77
N GLU A 8 -12.51 8.62 -25.16
CA GLU A 8 -11.95 9.22 -23.96
C GLU A 8 -11.86 8.17 -22.85
N ARG A 9 -10.63 7.80 -22.48
CA ARG A 9 -10.41 6.80 -21.44
C ARG A 9 -10.58 7.44 -20.08
N THR A 10 -11.23 6.77 -19.16
CA THR A 10 -11.34 7.19 -17.76
C THR A 10 -10.74 6.13 -16.84
N THR A 11 -10.16 6.57 -15.72
CA THR A 11 -9.78 5.66 -14.64
C THR A 11 -11.03 5.09 -13.95
N PRO A 12 -10.93 4.00 -13.16
CA PRO A 12 -12.04 3.53 -12.33
C PRO A 12 -12.60 4.57 -11.35
N SER A 13 -11.81 5.59 -11.02
CA SER A 13 -12.22 6.73 -10.18
C SER A 13 -12.86 7.88 -10.97
N GLY A 14 -13.08 7.71 -12.28
CA GLY A 14 -13.73 8.70 -13.14
C GLY A 14 -12.83 9.82 -13.66
N ILE A 15 -11.51 9.74 -13.47
CA ILE A 15 -10.56 10.76 -13.94
C ILE A 15 -10.32 10.57 -15.45
N PRO A 16 -10.57 11.59 -16.30
CA PRO A 16 -10.28 11.52 -17.74
C PRO A 16 -8.77 11.40 -18.02
N LEU A 17 -8.41 10.57 -18.98
CA LEU A 17 -7.03 10.31 -19.39
C LEU A 17 -6.78 10.85 -20.80
N LYS A 18 -5.80 11.76 -20.91
CA LYS A 18 -5.29 12.25 -22.20
C LYS A 18 -4.46 11.15 -22.87
N THR A 19 -4.33 11.20 -24.20
CA THR A 19 -3.48 10.27 -24.95
C THR A 19 -1.99 10.45 -24.64
N SER A 20 -1.57 11.68 -24.33
CA SER A 20 -0.22 12.04 -23.92
C SER A 20 -0.26 13.22 -22.94
N TYR A 21 0.74 13.32 -22.08
CA TYR A 21 0.90 14.40 -21.10
C TYR A 21 2.21 15.15 -21.36
N GLY A 22 2.15 16.48 -21.33
CA GLY A 22 3.29 17.39 -21.57
C GLY A 22 3.68 18.21 -20.33
N PRO A 23 4.71 19.07 -20.43
CA PRO A 23 5.09 19.97 -19.34
C PRO A 23 3.95 20.87 -18.83
N GLU A 24 3.00 21.21 -19.70
CA GLU A 24 1.80 21.99 -19.38
C GLU A 24 0.81 21.26 -18.46
N ASP A 25 0.93 19.94 -18.34
CA ASP A 25 0.11 19.10 -17.46
C ASP A 25 0.75 18.87 -16.08
N GLY A 26 1.90 19.49 -15.83
CA GLY A 26 2.61 19.43 -14.55
C GLY A 26 1.92 20.22 -13.43
N PRO A 27 2.43 20.07 -12.20
CA PRO A 27 1.93 20.84 -11.05
C PRO A 27 2.18 22.34 -11.24
N ALA A 28 1.25 23.18 -10.76
CA ALA A 28 1.32 24.62 -10.97
C ALA A 28 2.35 25.30 -10.05
N SER A 29 2.60 24.74 -8.85
CA SER A 29 3.57 25.25 -7.88
C SER A 29 4.43 24.13 -7.30
N TYR A 30 5.76 24.26 -7.40
CA TYR A 30 6.66 23.33 -6.71
C TYR A 30 6.49 23.43 -5.19
N GLY A 31 6.38 24.63 -4.62
CA GLY A 31 6.33 24.81 -3.16
C GLY A 31 5.04 24.29 -2.54
N ASP A 32 3.91 24.59 -3.16
CA ASP A 32 2.59 24.33 -2.57
C ASP A 32 2.07 22.93 -2.87
N GLU A 33 2.43 22.35 -4.02
CA GLU A 33 1.93 21.03 -4.43
C GLU A 33 2.95 19.91 -4.22
N LEU A 34 4.26 20.18 -4.36
CA LEU A 34 5.29 19.15 -4.30
C LEU A 34 6.12 19.21 -3.01
N ALA A 35 6.68 20.37 -2.71
CA ALA A 35 7.70 20.67 -1.70
C ALA A 35 8.90 19.71 -1.71
N THR A 36 9.82 19.90 -0.76
CA THR A 36 10.87 18.92 -0.46
C THR A 36 10.31 17.73 0.34
N PRO A 37 10.90 16.52 0.25
CA PRO A 37 10.51 15.42 1.13
C PRO A 37 10.67 15.80 2.61
N GLY A 38 9.75 15.37 3.46
CA GLY A 38 9.75 15.66 4.89
C GLY A 38 9.22 17.05 5.28
N THR A 39 8.72 17.84 4.33
CA THR A 39 8.03 19.12 4.58
C THR A 39 6.62 19.08 4.02
N PHE A 40 5.67 19.75 4.68
CA PHE A 40 4.30 19.91 4.17
C PHE A 40 4.32 20.45 2.73
N PRO A 41 3.48 19.95 1.80
CA PRO A 41 2.37 19.00 1.98
C PRO A 41 2.77 17.51 1.98
N PHE A 42 4.06 17.19 2.03
CA PHE A 42 4.61 15.82 2.05
C PHE A 42 4.34 15.00 0.78
N THR A 43 3.96 15.64 -0.33
CA THR A 43 3.70 14.98 -1.62
C THR A 43 4.89 14.13 -2.08
N ARG A 44 6.11 14.60 -1.82
CA ARG A 44 7.36 13.87 -2.15
C ARG A 44 7.86 12.92 -1.06
N GLY A 45 7.08 12.69 -0.01
CA GLY A 45 7.36 11.76 1.08
C GLY A 45 7.39 12.43 2.45
N VAL A 46 7.03 11.66 3.49
CA VAL A 46 6.93 12.14 4.88
C VAL A 46 8.28 12.20 5.62
N GLN A 47 9.33 11.60 5.06
CA GLN A 47 10.68 11.64 5.62
C GLN A 47 11.65 12.35 4.66
N PRO A 48 12.59 13.18 5.17
CA PRO A 48 13.54 13.89 4.31
C PRO A 48 14.44 12.99 3.45
N SER A 49 14.86 11.84 3.98
CA SER A 49 15.77 10.90 3.31
C SER A 49 15.08 9.67 2.74
N MET A 50 13.79 9.46 3.04
CA MET A 50 12.99 8.30 2.64
C MET A 50 13.81 6.99 2.69
N TYR A 51 13.78 6.23 1.58
CA TYR A 51 14.41 4.91 1.47
C TYR A 51 15.93 4.94 1.33
N ARG A 52 16.56 6.12 1.19
CA ARG A 52 18.01 6.25 1.33
C ARG A 52 18.44 6.20 2.80
N GLY A 53 17.55 6.63 3.72
CA GLY A 53 17.78 6.56 5.16
C GLY A 53 17.35 5.22 5.76
N ARG A 54 16.11 4.80 5.47
CA ARG A 54 15.58 3.52 5.94
C ARG A 54 14.61 2.95 4.91
N LEU A 55 14.82 1.71 4.49
CA LEU A 55 13.88 1.00 3.62
C LEU A 55 12.49 0.86 4.28
N TRP A 56 11.45 0.69 3.47
CA TRP A 56 10.13 0.35 3.98
C TRP A 56 10.18 -0.97 4.75
N THR A 57 9.24 -1.16 5.67
CA THR A 57 9.14 -2.43 6.41
C THR A 57 8.57 -3.50 5.49
N MET A 58 9.33 -4.57 5.26
CA MET A 58 8.81 -5.77 4.62
C MET A 58 7.95 -6.50 5.64
N ARG A 59 6.63 -6.49 5.45
CA ARG A 59 5.66 -6.98 6.43
C ARG A 59 4.64 -7.91 5.76
N GLN A 60 4.96 -9.20 5.70
CA GLN A 60 4.01 -10.19 5.20
C GLN A 60 2.88 -10.39 6.21
N TYR A 61 1.65 -10.32 5.71
CA TYR A 61 0.46 -10.72 6.46
C TYR A 61 0.39 -12.25 6.49
N ALA A 62 0.44 -12.84 7.69
CA ALA A 62 0.41 -14.28 7.86
C ALA A 62 -0.22 -14.70 9.19
N GLY A 63 -0.89 -15.84 9.18
CA GLY A 63 -1.49 -16.46 10.35
C GLY A 63 -2.42 -17.59 9.90
N PHE A 64 -2.26 -18.76 10.51
CA PHE A 64 -3.07 -19.95 10.24
C PHE A 64 -2.90 -20.97 11.36
N GLY A 65 -3.90 -21.84 11.52
CA GLY A 65 -3.88 -22.93 12.48
C GLY A 65 -3.69 -22.40 13.91
N THR A 66 -2.80 -23.05 14.66
CA THR A 66 -2.53 -22.66 16.03
C THR A 66 -1.51 -21.52 16.11
N ALA A 67 -1.40 -20.89 17.28
CA ALA A 67 -0.33 -19.94 17.58
C ALA A 67 1.07 -20.52 17.33
N ARG A 68 1.26 -21.84 17.53
CA ARG A 68 2.55 -22.52 17.31
C ARG A 68 2.90 -22.62 15.82
N ASP A 69 1.91 -22.94 14.99
CA ASP A 69 2.08 -23.02 13.53
C ASP A 69 2.42 -21.65 12.95
N THR A 70 1.67 -20.63 13.37
CA THR A 70 1.92 -19.24 13.00
C THR A 70 3.29 -18.75 13.48
N ASN A 71 3.72 -19.09 14.71
CA ASN A 71 5.05 -18.75 15.21
C ASN A 71 6.18 -19.36 14.36
N LYS A 72 6.04 -20.63 13.96
CA LYS A 72 7.00 -21.31 13.08
C LYS A 72 7.10 -20.58 11.74
N ARG A 73 5.96 -20.15 11.17
CA ARG A 73 5.93 -19.37 9.94
C ARG A 73 6.61 -18.01 10.10
N PHE A 74 6.36 -17.29 11.19
CA PHE A 74 7.02 -16.00 11.44
C PHE A 74 8.53 -16.11 11.52
N LYS A 75 9.06 -17.11 12.23
CA LYS A 75 10.51 -17.33 12.31
C LYS A 75 11.12 -17.58 10.92
N LEU A 76 10.51 -18.45 10.13
CA LEU A 76 10.95 -18.72 8.76
C LEU A 76 10.92 -17.45 7.89
N LEU A 77 9.91 -16.60 8.04
CA LEU A 77 9.82 -15.35 7.28
C LEU A 77 10.88 -14.33 7.72
N LEU A 78 11.16 -14.23 9.02
CA LEU A 78 12.21 -13.37 9.56
C LEU A 78 13.59 -13.83 9.05
N GLU A 79 13.85 -15.13 9.08
CA GLU A 79 15.07 -15.74 8.51
C GLU A 79 15.20 -15.45 7.00
N ALA A 80 14.08 -15.37 6.28
CA ALA A 80 14.02 -15.03 4.86
C ALA A 80 14.04 -13.50 4.56
N GLY A 81 14.26 -12.65 5.57
CA GLY A 81 14.46 -11.21 5.38
C GLY A 81 13.23 -10.32 5.63
N GLN A 82 12.14 -10.86 6.19
CA GLN A 82 11.04 -10.04 6.69
C GLN A 82 11.51 -9.14 7.84
N THR A 83 11.04 -7.88 7.87
CA THR A 83 11.47 -6.88 8.87
C THR A 83 10.34 -6.39 9.79
N GLY A 84 9.13 -6.89 9.63
CA GLY A 84 8.03 -6.68 10.58
C GLY A 84 6.95 -7.74 10.50
N LEU A 85 6.31 -8.09 11.61
CA LEU A 85 5.26 -9.12 11.67
C LEU A 85 3.87 -8.51 11.47
N SER A 86 2.96 -9.24 10.81
CA SER A 86 1.55 -8.87 10.69
C SER A 86 0.70 -10.12 10.78
N VAL A 87 -0.20 -10.16 11.76
CA VAL A 87 -0.89 -11.37 12.20
C VAL A 87 -2.28 -11.41 11.57
N ALA A 88 -2.55 -12.48 10.82
CA ALA A 88 -3.90 -12.82 10.40
C ALA A 88 -4.57 -13.70 11.47
N PHE A 89 -5.77 -13.34 11.88
CA PHE A 89 -6.58 -14.13 12.79
C PHE A 89 -7.66 -14.88 12.00
N ASP A 90 -8.12 -16.01 12.53
CA ASP A 90 -9.31 -16.68 12.01
C ASP A 90 -10.57 -15.85 12.29
N LEU A 91 -11.67 -16.21 11.62
CA LEU A 91 -12.93 -15.48 11.75
C LEU A 91 -13.51 -15.53 13.18
N PRO A 92 -13.51 -16.68 13.90
CA PRO A 92 -13.96 -16.73 15.30
C PRO A 92 -13.24 -15.71 16.19
N THR A 93 -11.91 -15.65 16.13
CA THR A 93 -11.14 -14.67 16.92
C THR A 93 -11.50 -13.24 16.53
N GLN A 94 -11.66 -12.95 15.24
CA GLN A 94 -12.08 -11.61 14.77
C GLN A 94 -13.49 -11.24 15.24
N MET A 95 -14.37 -12.22 15.40
CA MET A 95 -15.73 -12.05 15.91
C MET A 95 -15.82 -12.06 17.45
N GLY A 96 -14.71 -12.31 18.15
CA GLY A 96 -14.68 -12.42 19.62
C GLY A 96 -15.29 -13.71 20.16
N LEU A 97 -15.28 -14.79 19.37
CA LEU A 97 -15.72 -16.12 19.78
C LEU A 97 -14.52 -16.99 20.13
N ASP A 98 -14.62 -17.71 21.26
CA ASP A 98 -13.65 -18.75 21.62
C ASP A 98 -13.74 -19.93 20.65
N SER A 99 -12.64 -20.69 20.51
CA SER A 99 -12.58 -21.81 19.57
C SER A 99 -13.50 -22.98 19.94
N ASP A 100 -13.96 -23.06 21.18
CA ASP A 100 -14.94 -24.02 21.68
C ASP A 100 -16.37 -23.45 21.76
N SER A 101 -16.58 -22.24 21.20
CA SER A 101 -17.91 -21.68 20.99
C SER A 101 -18.80 -22.70 20.27
N PRO A 102 -20.04 -22.92 20.72
CA PRO A 102 -20.99 -23.76 20.02
C PRO A 102 -21.54 -23.11 18.74
N ARG A 103 -21.26 -21.82 18.52
CA ARG A 103 -21.63 -21.02 17.34
C ARG A 103 -20.44 -20.86 16.40
#